data_AF-A0A8J7Q2C4-F1
#
_entry.id   AF-A0A8J7Q2C4-F1
#
_cell.length_a   1.000
_cell.length_b   1.000
_cell.length_c   1.000
_cell.angle_alpha   90.00
_cell.angle_beta   90.00
_cell.angle_gamma   90.00
#
_symmetry.space_group_name_H-M   'P 1'
#
loop_
_entity.id
_entity.type
_entity.pdbx_description
1 polymer ?
#
loop_
_entity_poly.entity_id
_entity_poly.type
_entity_poly.pdbx_seq_one_letter_code
_entity_poly.pdbx_strand_id
1 'polypeptide(L)'
;ERAAGARRPLVVGDRLDTDIAGALAAGMDSLLVLSGATTPMEVLAAQHNQRPKYLVADLRGVLAPAAELAIREQSNWLTWIDDGVLVVKHNGGPRDRLSLLRALCACWWAEGDGNQFTLRAADQIAKTALLELYQRRLHYQEG
;
A
#
# COMPACT_ATOMS: atom_id res chain seq x y z
N GLU A 1 7.53 26.14 5.27
CA GLU A 1 8.81 26.25 4.54
C GLU A 1 8.71 25.44 3.24
N ARG A 2 9.22 25.95 2.10
CA ARG A 2 9.36 25.16 0.86
C ARG A 2 10.79 24.63 0.82
N ALA A 3 10.95 23.31 0.72
CA ALA A 3 12.25 22.67 0.58
C ALA A 3 12.97 23.16 -0.69
N ALA A 4 14.13 23.81 -0.53
CA ALA A 4 15.23 23.98 -1.50
C ALA A 4 14.89 24.29 -2.98
N GLY A 5 13.76 24.91 -3.31
CA GLY A 5 13.39 25.22 -4.70
C GLY A 5 12.94 24.01 -5.54
N ALA A 6 12.60 22.88 -4.93
CA ALA A 6 12.08 21.71 -5.64
C ALA A 6 10.69 22.01 -6.24
N ARG A 7 10.47 21.65 -7.51
CA ARG A 7 9.20 21.92 -8.22
C ARG A 7 8.10 20.88 -7.96
N ARG A 8 8.49 19.63 -7.67
CA ARG A 8 7.59 18.51 -7.34
C ARG A 8 8.28 17.60 -6.30
N PRO A 9 8.39 18.05 -5.04
CA PRO A 9 9.00 17.24 -4.00
C PRO A 9 8.21 15.96 -3.77
N LEU A 10 8.93 14.89 -3.43
CA LEU A 10 8.39 13.61 -2.98
C LEU A 10 8.85 13.39 -1.54
N VAL A 11 7.91 13.23 -0.63
CA VAL A 11 8.22 12.82 0.74
C VAL A 11 8.38 11.30 0.77
N VAL A 12 9.44 10.81 1.42
CA VAL A 12 9.69 9.39 1.62
C VAL A 12 9.70 9.14 3.12
N GLY A 13 8.94 8.16 3.59
CA GLY A 13 8.84 7.84 5.01
C GLY A 13 8.26 6.46 5.26
N ASP A 14 8.22 6.05 6.52
CA ASP A 14 7.75 4.74 6.97
C ASP A 14 6.53 4.83 7.90
N ARG A 15 6.08 6.05 8.22
CA ARG A 15 4.95 6.30 9.11
C ARG A 15 3.79 7.02 8.40
N LEU A 16 2.59 6.47 8.55
CA LEU A 16 1.36 7.05 8.03
C LEU A 16 0.98 8.36 8.73
N ASP A 17 1.10 8.40 10.06
CA ASP A 17 0.63 9.48 10.92
C ASP A 17 1.52 10.73 10.91
N THR A 18 2.78 10.59 10.52
CA THR A 18 3.75 11.69 10.45
C THR A 18 4.15 12.00 9.02
N ASP A 19 4.78 11.04 8.34
CA ASP A 19 5.47 11.33 7.08
C ASP A 19 4.44 11.50 5.96
N ILE A 20 3.53 10.54 5.85
CA ILE A 20 2.49 10.55 4.82
C ILE A 20 1.47 11.66 5.11
N ALA A 21 0.95 11.74 6.34
CA ALA A 21 0.02 12.79 6.73
C ALA A 21 0.62 14.20 6.56
N GLY A 22 1.89 14.39 6.94
CA GLY A 22 2.61 15.64 6.75
C GLY A 22 2.79 16.00 5.28
N ALA A 23 3.11 15.03 4.42
CA ALA A 23 3.21 15.23 2.98
C ALA A 23 1.88 15.68 2.36
N LEU A 24 0.78 15.01 2.71
CA LEU A 24 -0.55 15.36 2.23
C LEU A 24 -0.97 16.75 2.71
N ALA A 25 -0.74 17.06 3.99
CA ALA A 25 -1.02 18.39 4.55
C ALA A 25 -0.19 19.51 3.87
N ALA A 26 1.01 19.19 3.39
CA ALA A 26 1.87 20.09 2.65
C ALA A 26 1.58 20.13 1.13
N GLY A 27 0.61 19.36 0.63
CA GLY A 27 0.29 19.26 -0.79
C GLY A 27 1.38 18.60 -1.63
N MET A 28 2.16 17.68 -1.03
CA MET A 28 3.24 16.95 -1.67
C MET A 28 2.86 15.50 -1.95
N ASP A 29 3.44 14.92 -3.01
CA ASP A 29 3.35 13.47 -3.22
C ASP A 29 4.16 12.74 -2.13
N SER A 30 3.75 11.51 -1.82
CA SER A 30 4.41 10.69 -0.79
C SER A 30 4.64 9.24 -1.23
N LEU A 31 5.75 8.67 -0.76
CA LEU A 31 6.14 7.28 -0.94
C LEU A 31 6.36 6.64 0.43
N LEU A 32 5.60 5.58 0.71
CA LEU A 32 5.74 4.80 1.94
C LEU A 32 6.71 3.62 1.72
N VAL A 33 7.64 3.44 2.65
CA VAL A 33 8.51 2.27 2.75
C VAL A 33 8.02 1.33 3.86
N LEU A 34 7.85 0.04 3.56
CA LEU A 34 7.37 -0.98 4.51
C LEU A 34 8.49 -1.66 5.32
N SER A 35 9.67 -1.05 5.40
CA SER A 35 10.81 -1.53 6.18
C SER A 35 10.85 -0.98 7.60
N GLY A 36 9.97 -0.04 7.94
CA GLY A 36 9.95 0.64 9.23
C GLY A 36 8.68 0.33 10.04
N ALA A 37 8.04 1.38 10.55
CA ALA A 37 6.98 1.27 11.55
C ALA A 37 5.64 0.76 11.00
N THR A 38 5.26 1.14 9.77
CA THR A 38 3.94 0.82 9.21
C THR A 38 3.87 -0.60 8.64
N THR A 39 2.82 -1.33 9.02
CA THR A 39 2.49 -2.66 8.51
C THR A 39 1.58 -2.61 7.27
N PRO A 40 1.57 -3.66 6.42
CA PRO A 40 0.62 -3.79 5.32
C PRO A 40 -0.84 -3.52 5.68
N MET A 41 -1.28 -3.99 6.84
CA MET A 41 -2.67 -3.86 7.26
C MET A 41 -3.02 -2.45 7.70
N GLU A 42 -2.07 -1.75 8.34
CA GLU A 42 -2.22 -0.32 8.65
C GLU A 42 -2.29 0.50 7.38
N VAL A 43 -1.51 0.17 6.33
CA VAL A 43 -1.66 0.81 5.02
C VAL A 43 -3.06 0.59 4.48
N LEU A 44 -3.55 -0.66 4.43
CA LEU A 44 -4.89 -0.92 3.89
C LEU A 44 -5.99 -0.18 4.68
N ALA A 45 -5.81 -0.04 5.99
CA ALA A 45 -6.72 0.70 6.89
C ALA A 45 -6.56 2.23 6.84
N ALA A 46 -5.61 2.76 6.06
CA ALA A 46 -5.23 4.17 6.13
C ALA A 46 -6.41 5.11 5.80
N GLN A 47 -6.55 6.11 6.68
CA GLN A 47 -7.52 7.19 6.48
C GLN A 47 -7.17 8.03 5.26
N HIS A 48 -8.16 8.77 4.71
CA HIS A 48 -7.95 9.59 3.51
C HIS A 48 -6.69 10.49 3.58
N ASN A 49 -6.46 11.14 4.73
CA ASN A 49 -5.30 12.02 4.98
C ASN A 49 -3.98 11.28 5.28
N GLN A 50 -3.97 9.95 5.20
CA GLN A 50 -2.82 9.09 5.49
C GLN A 50 -2.49 8.15 4.31
N ARG A 51 -3.07 8.37 3.13
CA ARG A 51 -2.87 7.50 1.97
C ARG A 51 -1.62 7.89 1.19
N PRO A 52 -0.58 7.04 1.16
CA PRO A 52 0.57 7.30 0.30
C PRO A 52 0.18 7.17 -1.17
N LYS A 53 0.88 7.91 -2.03
CA LYS A 53 0.72 7.77 -3.49
C LYS A 53 1.47 6.56 -4.03
N TYR A 54 2.64 6.29 -3.45
CA TYR A 54 3.53 5.21 -3.85
C TYR A 54 3.88 4.32 -2.66
N LEU A 55 4.18 3.06 -2.94
CA LEU A 55 4.50 2.06 -1.92
C LEU A 55 5.69 1.22 -2.37
N VAL A 56 6.65 0.98 -1.47
CA VAL A 56 7.79 0.07 -1.70
C VAL A 56 8.08 -0.77 -0.46
N ALA A 57 8.79 -1.89 -0.64
CA ALA A 57 9.21 -2.72 0.49
C ALA A 57 10.26 -2.02 1.36
N ASP A 58 11.19 -1.30 0.73
CA ASP A 58 12.32 -0.61 1.36
C ASP A 58 12.95 0.40 0.37
N LEU A 59 13.98 1.13 0.82
CA LEU A 59 14.62 2.19 0.04
C LEU A 59 15.25 1.72 -1.29
N ARG A 60 15.56 0.44 -1.46
CA ARG A 60 16.09 -0.07 -2.74
C ARG A 60 15.07 0.07 -3.88
N GLY A 61 13.77 0.09 -3.54
CA GLY A 61 12.67 0.24 -4.49
C GLY A 61 12.42 1.68 -4.97
N VAL A 62 13.02 2.69 -4.32
CA VAL A 62 12.74 4.12 -4.61
C VAL A 62 13.14 4.53 -6.03
N LEU A 63 14.10 3.81 -6.64
CA LEU A 63 14.59 4.11 -7.99
C LEU A 63 13.78 3.44 -9.11
N ALA A 64 12.79 2.61 -8.78
CA ALA A 64 11.95 1.98 -9.78
C ALA A 64 11.01 3.01 -10.45
N PRO A 65 10.51 2.73 -11.67
CA PRO A 65 9.56 3.62 -12.34
C PRO A 65 8.33 3.90 -11.48
N ALA A 66 7.94 5.17 -11.36
CA ALA A 66 6.82 5.59 -10.51
C ALA A 66 5.49 4.85 -10.82
N ALA A 67 5.28 4.47 -12.08
CA ALA A 67 4.11 3.68 -12.50
C ALA A 67 4.04 2.28 -11.86
N GLU A 68 5.19 1.70 -11.49
CA GLU A 68 5.28 0.41 -10.81
C GLU A 68 5.11 0.53 -9.30
N LEU A 69 5.38 1.73 -8.75
CA LEU A 69 5.28 2.01 -7.32
C LEU A 69 3.89 2.48 -6.89
N ALA A 70 3.11 3.01 -7.85
CA ALA A 70 1.82 3.63 -7.60
C ALA A 70 0.80 2.66 -6.99
N ILE A 71 0.07 3.13 -5.98
CA ILE A 71 -1.10 2.43 -5.46
C ILE A 71 -2.24 2.66 -6.44
N ARG A 72 -2.54 1.61 -7.21
CA ARG A 72 -3.56 1.55 -8.26
C ARG A 72 -3.90 0.09 -8.55
N GLU A 73 -4.87 -0.12 -9.43
CA GLU A 73 -5.18 -1.45 -9.98
C GLU A 73 -3.93 -2.16 -10.51
N GLN A 74 -3.82 -3.46 -10.26
CA GLN A 74 -2.71 -4.30 -10.70
C GLN A 74 -3.26 -5.45 -11.53
N SER A 75 -2.75 -5.63 -12.75
CA SER A 75 -3.34 -6.57 -13.71
C SER A 75 -3.28 -8.05 -13.30
N ASN A 76 -2.38 -8.40 -12.38
CA ASN A 76 -2.22 -9.73 -11.80
C ASN A 76 -3.20 -10.03 -10.64
N TRP A 77 -4.03 -9.06 -10.24
CA TRP A 77 -5.03 -9.21 -9.19
C TRP A 77 -6.37 -8.61 -9.62
N LEU A 78 -7.45 -9.38 -9.48
CA LEU A 78 -8.80 -8.84 -9.55
C LEU A 78 -9.28 -8.55 -8.14
N THR A 79 -9.68 -7.32 -7.87
CA THR A 79 -10.20 -6.88 -6.57
C THR A 79 -11.56 -6.22 -6.76
N TRP A 80 -12.52 -6.54 -5.90
CA TRP A 80 -13.86 -5.95 -5.91
C TRP A 80 -14.48 -5.97 -4.52
N ILE A 81 -15.55 -5.22 -4.34
CA ILE A 81 -16.39 -5.26 -3.14
C ILE A 81 -17.60 -6.15 -3.41
N ASP A 82 -17.84 -7.11 -2.51
CA ASP A 82 -19.02 -7.97 -2.50
C ASP A 82 -19.66 -7.90 -1.12
N ASP A 83 -20.84 -7.29 -1.02
CA ASP A 83 -21.58 -7.08 0.23
C ASP A 83 -20.71 -6.50 1.38
N GLY A 84 -19.96 -5.43 1.07
CA GLY A 84 -19.05 -4.77 2.02
C GLY A 84 -17.77 -5.54 2.35
N VAL A 85 -17.55 -6.70 1.72
CA VAL A 85 -16.32 -7.50 1.85
C VAL A 85 -15.38 -7.20 0.69
N LEU A 86 -14.14 -6.85 0.98
CA LEU A 86 -13.08 -6.72 -0.01
C LEU A 86 -12.63 -8.11 -0.47
N VAL A 87 -12.92 -8.43 -1.72
CA VAL A 87 -12.58 -9.72 -2.32
C VAL A 87 -11.40 -9.57 -3.27
N VAL A 88 -10.52 -10.57 -3.28
CA VAL A 88 -9.39 -10.64 -4.21
C VAL A 88 -9.25 -12.02 -4.85
N LYS A 89 -8.91 -12.03 -6.14
CA LYS A 89 -8.62 -13.20 -6.96
C LYS A 89 -7.31 -13.01 -7.71
N HIS A 90 -6.52 -14.06 -7.89
CA HIS A 90 -5.33 -14.01 -8.73
C HIS A 90 -5.73 -14.02 -10.22
N ASN A 91 -5.03 -13.21 -11.03
CA ASN A 91 -5.31 -13.06 -12.46
C ASN A 91 -4.11 -13.43 -13.35
N GLY A 92 -3.30 -14.38 -12.91
CA GLY A 92 -2.06 -14.73 -13.60
C GLY A 92 -0.92 -13.73 -13.32
N GLY A 93 0.23 -13.96 -13.95
CA GLY A 93 1.42 -13.14 -13.74
C GLY A 93 2.10 -13.33 -12.37
N PRO A 94 3.11 -12.49 -12.06
CA PRO A 94 3.89 -12.58 -10.83
C PRO A 94 3.04 -12.44 -9.57
N ARG A 95 3.41 -13.16 -8.51
CA ARG A 95 2.73 -13.11 -7.20
C ARG A 95 3.46 -12.18 -6.25
N ASP A 96 3.60 -10.92 -6.64
CA ASP A 96 4.25 -9.92 -5.81
C ASP A 96 3.31 -9.40 -4.71
N ARG A 97 3.79 -9.39 -3.47
CA ARG A 97 2.98 -8.99 -2.32
C ARG A 97 2.68 -7.50 -2.32
N LEU A 98 3.60 -6.67 -2.82
CA LEU A 98 3.34 -5.23 -2.94
C LEU A 98 2.27 -4.96 -3.99
N SER A 99 2.28 -5.67 -5.12
CA SER A 99 1.19 -5.60 -6.10
C SER A 99 -0.15 -6.00 -5.48
N LEU A 100 -0.19 -7.07 -4.67
CA LEU A 100 -1.42 -7.44 -3.95
C LEU A 100 -1.90 -6.29 -3.06
N LEU A 101 -1.01 -5.75 -2.22
CA LEU A 101 -1.36 -4.66 -1.31
C LEU A 101 -1.80 -3.39 -2.06
N ARG A 102 -1.10 -3.01 -3.14
CA ARG A 102 -1.48 -1.87 -3.98
C ARG A 102 -2.88 -2.05 -4.59
N ALA A 103 -3.20 -3.25 -5.08
CA ALA A 103 -4.51 -3.55 -5.64
C ALA A 103 -5.61 -3.47 -4.58
N LEU A 104 -5.38 -4.08 -3.40
CA LEU A 104 -6.32 -4.05 -2.28
C LEU A 104 -6.58 -2.61 -1.81
N CYS A 105 -5.53 -1.81 -1.62
CA CYS A 105 -5.66 -0.40 -1.24
C CYS A 105 -6.44 0.38 -2.30
N ALA A 106 -6.08 0.23 -3.57
CA ALA A 106 -6.76 0.95 -4.66
C ALA A 106 -8.27 0.65 -4.70
N CYS A 107 -8.65 -0.61 -4.51
CA CYS A 107 -10.06 -1.01 -4.47
C CYS A 107 -10.76 -0.51 -3.21
N TRP A 108 -10.18 -0.74 -2.03
CA TRP A 108 -10.83 -0.41 -0.76
C TRP A 108 -10.95 1.10 -0.52
N TRP A 109 -9.93 1.86 -0.88
CA TRP A 109 -9.91 3.30 -0.66
C TRP A 109 -10.89 4.05 -1.56
N ALA A 110 -11.35 3.44 -2.65
CA ALA A 110 -12.39 3.99 -3.49
C ALA A 110 -13.76 4.02 -2.78
N GLU A 111 -13.98 3.18 -1.77
CA GLU A 111 -15.25 3.09 -1.02
C GLU A 111 -15.45 4.21 0.02
N GLY A 112 -14.40 4.96 0.36
CA GLY A 112 -14.53 6.10 1.28
C GLY A 112 -13.33 6.26 2.21
N ASP A 113 -13.59 6.55 3.49
CA ASP A 113 -12.61 7.15 4.41
C ASP A 113 -11.54 6.21 4.96
N GLY A 114 -11.56 4.91 4.63
CA GLY A 114 -10.55 3.96 5.08
C GLY A 114 -10.76 3.64 6.56
N ASN A 115 -11.38 2.49 6.79
CA ASN A 115 -11.77 2.01 8.10
C ASN A 115 -11.55 0.50 8.15
N GLN A 116 -12.12 -0.16 9.17
CA GLN A 116 -12.16 -1.62 9.23
C GLN A 116 -12.69 -2.22 7.92
N PHE A 117 -11.99 -3.22 7.43
CA PHE A 117 -12.34 -4.00 6.24
C PHE A 117 -12.44 -5.47 6.62
N THR A 118 -13.22 -6.21 5.85
CA THR A 118 -13.16 -7.68 5.83
C THR A 118 -12.55 -8.11 4.51
N LEU A 119 -11.54 -8.98 4.55
CA LEU A 119 -10.93 -9.55 3.34
C LEU A 119 -11.39 -10.97 3.09
N ARG A 120 -11.64 -11.29 1.81
CA ARG A 120 -11.88 -12.65 1.34
C ARG A 120 -11.04 -12.96 0.12
N ALA A 121 -10.43 -14.13 0.11
CA ALA A 121 -9.82 -14.69 -1.09
C ALA A 121 -10.86 -15.49 -1.89
N ALA A 122 -10.95 -15.24 -3.20
CA ALA A 122 -11.81 -15.98 -4.11
C ALA A 122 -11.15 -17.26 -4.65
N ASP A 123 -9.84 -17.43 -4.45
CA ASP A 123 -9.11 -18.63 -4.84
C ASP A 123 -7.97 -18.95 -3.85
N GLN A 124 -7.35 -20.12 -4.03
CA GLN A 124 -6.29 -20.59 -3.14
C GLN A 124 -4.99 -19.79 -3.26
N ILE A 125 -4.71 -19.20 -4.43
CA ILE A 125 -3.50 -18.39 -4.65
C ILE A 125 -3.60 -17.08 -3.87
N ALA A 126 -4.73 -16.40 -3.99
CA ALA A 126 -5.07 -15.21 -3.23
C ALA A 126 -5.09 -15.50 -1.74
N LYS A 127 -5.63 -16.65 -1.31
CA LYS A 127 -5.62 -17.06 0.10
C LYS A 127 -4.20 -17.16 0.64
N THR A 128 -3.31 -17.85 -0.06
CA THR A 128 -1.89 -17.97 0.34
C THR A 128 -1.21 -16.60 0.36
N ALA A 129 -1.41 -15.77 -0.66
CA ALA A 129 -0.78 -14.45 -0.75
C ALA A 129 -1.25 -13.50 0.37
N LEU A 130 -2.53 -13.55 0.75
CA LEU A 130 -3.05 -12.83 1.91
C LEU A 130 -2.39 -13.31 3.21
N LEU A 131 -2.27 -14.61 3.43
CA LEU A 131 -1.59 -15.15 4.62
C LEU A 131 -0.15 -14.67 4.72
N GLU A 132 0.59 -14.66 3.61
CA GLU A 132 1.96 -14.13 3.57
C GLU A 132 2.02 -12.63 3.86
N LEU A 133 1.01 -11.86 3.42
CA LEU A 133 0.91 -10.43 3.69
C LEU A 133 0.69 -10.16 5.19
N TYR A 134 -0.13 -10.98 5.86
CA TYR A 134 -0.40 -10.87 7.30
C TYR A 134 0.81 -11.25 8.18
N GLN A 135 1.63 -12.21 7.76
CA GLN A 135 2.69 -12.77 8.60
C GLN A 135 3.93 -11.87 8.78
N ARG A 136 4.03 -10.72 8.09
CA ARG A 136 5.29 -9.94 8.01
C ARG A 136 5.67 -9.16 9.28
N ARG A 137 4.92 -9.23 10.38
CA ARG A 137 5.43 -8.79 11.70
C ARG A 137 6.24 -9.88 12.42
N LEU A 138 6.13 -11.15 12.01
CA LEU A 138 6.76 -12.28 12.71
C LEU A 138 8.18 -12.63 12.22
N HIS A 139 8.69 -11.94 11.19
CA HIS A 139 9.99 -12.25 10.58
C HIS A 139 11.01 -11.10 10.60
N TYR A 140 10.82 -10.10 11.46
CA TYR A 140 11.86 -9.12 11.77
C TYR A 140 12.25 -9.21 13.24
N GLN A 141 13.06 -10.23 13.56
CA GLN A 141 14.02 -10.17 14.66
C GLN A 141 15.42 -10.25 14.04
N GLU A 142 16.17 -9.19 14.28
CA GLU A 142 17.63 -9.03 14.24
C GLU A 142 18.45 -9.53 13.03
N GLY A 143 19.23 -8.58 12.51
CA GLY A 143 20.45 -8.77 11.74
C GLY A 143 21.23 -7.46 11.76
#